data_AF-A0A955WT58-F1
#
_entry.id   AF-A0A955WT58-F1
#
_cell.length_a   1.000
_cell.length_b   1.000
_cell.length_c   1.000
_cell.angle_alpha   90.00
_cell.angle_beta   90.00
_cell.angle_gamma   90.00
#
_symmetry.space_group_name_H-M   'P 1'
#
loop_
_entity.id
_entity.type
_entity.pdbx_description
1 polymer ?
#
loop_
_entity_poly.entity_id
_entity_poly.type
_entity_poly.pdbx_seq_one_letter_code
_entity_poly.pdbx_strand_id
1 'polypeptide(L)'
;MDALGLLTGALLALVVALLIVRERPPPADDEPAQPARGDRLEVILAHISGDAVRDRPLLNRALALGPTVVPSVIEALTEALRDPDGAPPERVARLEELIADFGLAAVGPVCDQLSRLRPTVPLCASLSRVIRRLGQPGVQASFARAIAQPALAPFLPRLQAAARDPGAALTGALAQRPTVARRIALDTMAGLLADHPEVIDDLWLAWDP
;
A
#
# COMPACT_ATOMS: atom_id res chain seq x y z
N MET A 1 8.50 -53.19 -30.30
CA MET A 1 8.40 -51.76 -30.67
C MET A 1 7.71 -51.09 -29.51
N ASP A 2 8.52 -50.54 -28.62
CA ASP A 2 8.11 -50.37 -27.24
C ASP A 2 7.41 -49.03 -27.07
N ALA A 3 6.19 -49.07 -26.52
CA ALA A 3 5.32 -47.91 -26.35
C ALA A 3 6.00 -46.74 -25.59
N LEU A 4 7.04 -47.04 -24.81
CA LEU A 4 7.88 -46.07 -24.11
C LEU A 4 8.70 -45.18 -25.05
N GLY A 5 9.14 -45.69 -26.21
CA GLY A 5 9.91 -44.92 -27.20
C GLY A 5 9.06 -43.91 -27.98
N LEU A 6 7.79 -44.23 -28.23
CA LEU A 6 6.84 -43.32 -28.88
C LEU A 6 6.45 -42.15 -27.95
N LEU A 7 6.31 -42.43 -26.66
CA LEU A 7 5.92 -41.43 -25.66
C LEU A 7 7.05 -40.42 -25.41
N THR A 8 8.30 -40.87 -25.37
CA THR A 8 9.48 -39.99 -25.26
C THR A 8 9.68 -39.14 -26.52
N GLY A 9 9.48 -39.72 -27.72
CA GLY A 9 9.53 -38.96 -28.97
C GLY A 9 8.47 -37.85 -29.05
N ALA A 10 7.24 -38.14 -28.64
CA ALA A 10 6.15 -37.16 -28.62
C ALA A 10 6.39 -36.01 -27.63
N LEU A 11 6.95 -36.32 -26.45
CA LEU A 11 7.25 -35.32 -25.43
C LEU A 11 8.39 -34.39 -25.88
N LEU A 12 9.42 -34.96 -26.53
CA LEU A 12 10.53 -34.17 -27.07
C LEU A 12 10.04 -33.26 -28.21
N ALA A 13 9.18 -33.75 -29.10
CA ALA A 13 8.58 -32.96 -30.16
C ALA A 13 7.72 -31.81 -29.61
N LEU A 14 6.98 -32.04 -28.52
CA LEU A 14 6.19 -31.01 -27.85
C LEU A 14 7.08 -29.92 -27.22
N VAL A 15 8.18 -30.32 -26.56
CA VAL A 15 9.13 -29.38 -25.95
C VAL A 15 9.82 -28.54 -27.03
N VAL A 16 10.23 -29.15 -28.14
CA VAL A 16 10.82 -28.44 -29.28
C VAL A 16 9.79 -27.49 -29.91
N ALA A 17 8.53 -27.91 -30.08
CA ALA A 17 7.47 -27.04 -30.58
C ALA A 17 7.21 -25.84 -29.65
N LEU A 18 7.23 -26.05 -28.32
CA LEU A 18 7.07 -24.98 -27.33
C LEU A 18 8.25 -24.00 -27.33
N LEU A 19 9.47 -24.47 -27.57
CA LEU A 19 10.65 -23.62 -27.70
C LEU A 19 10.61 -22.80 -29.00
N ILE A 20 10.18 -23.39 -30.11
CA ILE A 20 10.00 -22.67 -31.39
C ILE A 20 8.89 -21.61 -31.29
N VAL A 21 7.81 -21.88 -30.54
CA VAL A 21 6.75 -20.88 -30.28
C VAL A 21 7.28 -19.76 -29.39
N ARG A 22 8.24 -20.02 -28.49
CA ARG A 22 8.85 -19.00 -27.64
C ARG A 22 9.82 -18.08 -28.37
N GLU A 23 10.47 -18.56 -29.43
CA GLU A 23 11.45 -17.78 -30.20
C GLU A 23 10.87 -17.12 -31.45
N ARG A 24 9.58 -17.32 -31.76
CA ARG A 24 8.95 -16.57 -32.85
C ARG A 24 8.75 -15.10 -32.42
N PRO A 25 9.45 -14.12 -33.01
CA PRO A 25 9.04 -12.74 -32.87
C PRO A 25 7.63 -12.61 -33.44
N PRO A 26 6.73 -11.85 -32.78
CA PRO A 26 5.36 -11.71 -33.24
C PRO A 26 5.34 -11.16 -34.68
N PRO A 27 4.37 -11.59 -35.52
CA PRO A 27 4.19 -10.98 -36.83
C PRO A 27 3.99 -9.47 -36.63
N ALA A 28 4.74 -8.68 -37.38
CA ALA A 28 4.61 -7.23 -37.45
C ALA A 28 3.32 -6.90 -38.19
N ASP A 29 2.19 -7.03 -37.50
CA ASP A 29 0.94 -6.40 -37.87
C ASP A 29 0.74 -5.21 -36.95
N ASP A 30 0.30 -4.10 -37.54
CA ASP A 30 0.05 -2.79 -36.93
C ASP A 30 -0.98 -2.83 -35.79
N GLU A 31 -0.64 -3.45 -34.66
CA GLU A 31 -1.36 -3.30 -33.41
C GLU A 31 -0.94 -1.95 -32.82
N PRO A 32 -1.85 -0.97 -32.66
CA PRO A 32 -1.49 0.31 -32.07
C PRO A 32 -0.85 0.03 -30.71
N ALA A 33 0.39 0.49 -30.54
CA ALA A 33 1.23 0.23 -29.38
C ALA A 33 0.38 0.29 -28.11
N GLN A 34 0.13 -0.87 -27.51
CA GLN A 34 -0.66 -0.96 -26.30
C GLN A 34 0.01 -0.05 -25.26
N PRO A 35 -0.67 0.99 -24.75
CA PRO A 35 -0.04 1.96 -23.87
C PRO A 35 0.53 1.25 -22.67
N ALA A 36 1.72 1.68 -22.21
CA ALA A 36 2.39 1.06 -21.10
C ALA A 36 1.47 1.07 -19.86
N ARG A 37 1.69 0.14 -18.93
CA ARG A 37 0.85 0.01 -17.73
C ARG A 37 0.76 1.33 -16.93
N GLY A 38 1.80 2.17 -16.98
CA GLY A 38 1.83 3.52 -16.43
C GLY A 38 0.86 4.47 -17.14
N ASP A 39 0.97 4.60 -18.46
CA ASP A 39 0.11 5.45 -19.29
C ASP A 39 -1.38 5.12 -19.12
N ARG A 40 -1.72 3.83 -18.98
CA ARG A 40 -3.10 3.40 -18.73
C ARG A 40 -3.62 3.88 -17.37
N LEU A 41 -2.80 3.82 -16.34
CA LEU A 41 -3.18 4.25 -15.00
C LEU A 41 -3.34 5.77 -14.95
N GLU A 42 -2.43 6.53 -15.54
CA GLU A 42 -2.52 8.00 -15.60
C GLU A 42 -3.83 8.44 -16.26
N VAL A 43 -4.20 7.82 -17.38
CA VAL A 43 -5.48 8.07 -18.04
C VAL A 43 -6.64 7.74 -17.11
N ILE A 44 -6.62 6.60 -16.41
CA ILE A 44 -7.68 6.23 -15.45
C ILE A 44 -7.82 7.29 -14.35
N LEU A 45 -6.71 7.68 -13.71
CA LEU A 45 -6.70 8.62 -12.59
C LEU A 45 -7.09 10.05 -12.99
N ALA A 46 -6.76 10.46 -14.21
CA ALA A 46 -7.18 11.74 -14.77
C ALA A 46 -8.71 11.84 -14.94
N HIS A 47 -9.39 10.70 -15.14
CA HIS A 47 -10.84 10.66 -15.37
C HIS A 47 -11.67 10.46 -14.10
N ILE A 48 -11.05 10.18 -12.95
CA ILE A 48 -11.76 10.11 -11.66
C ILE A 48 -12.21 11.52 -11.30
N SER A 49 -13.52 11.75 -11.36
CA SER A 49 -14.11 13.09 -11.16
C SER A 49 -14.72 13.29 -9.78
N GLY A 50 -14.86 12.23 -8.97
CA GLY A 50 -15.59 12.23 -7.70
C GLY A 50 -17.00 11.65 -7.78
N ASP A 51 -17.53 11.40 -8.98
CA ASP A 51 -18.88 10.87 -9.19
C ASP A 51 -18.88 9.36 -8.95
N ALA A 52 -19.63 8.91 -7.94
CA ALA A 52 -19.69 7.51 -7.53
C ALA A 52 -20.07 6.55 -8.66
N VAL A 53 -21.05 6.95 -9.48
CA VAL A 53 -21.63 6.09 -10.52
C VAL A 53 -20.67 6.03 -11.70
N ARG A 54 -20.12 7.19 -12.09
CA ARG A 54 -19.19 7.29 -13.21
C ARG A 54 -17.82 6.68 -12.91
N ASP A 55 -17.31 6.85 -11.70
CA ASP A 55 -15.94 6.47 -11.34
C ASP A 55 -15.81 4.96 -11.05
N ARG A 56 -16.89 4.28 -10.66
CA ARG A 56 -16.87 2.85 -10.30
C ARG A 56 -16.15 1.94 -11.32
N PRO A 57 -16.41 2.02 -12.64
CA PRO A 57 -15.65 1.23 -13.62
C PRO A 57 -14.17 1.61 -13.69
N LEU A 58 -13.81 2.87 -13.46
CA LEU A 58 -12.43 3.34 -13.44
C LEU A 58 -11.68 2.81 -12.22
N LEU A 59 -12.31 2.85 -11.04
CA LEU A 59 -11.77 2.29 -9.80
C LEU A 59 -11.51 0.79 -9.94
N ASN A 60 -12.48 0.03 -10.47
CA ASN A 60 -12.30 -1.40 -10.72
C ASN A 60 -11.11 -1.69 -11.66
N ARG A 61 -10.90 -0.86 -12.69
CA ARG A 61 -9.75 -0.99 -13.58
C ARG A 61 -8.44 -0.69 -12.86
N ALA A 62 -8.40 0.36 -12.04
CA ALA A 62 -7.21 0.69 -11.23
C ALA A 62 -6.89 -0.44 -10.25
N LEU A 63 -7.90 -1.00 -9.57
CA LEU A 63 -7.73 -2.14 -8.65
C LEU A 63 -7.21 -3.39 -9.38
N ALA A 64 -7.68 -3.65 -10.60
CA ALA A 64 -7.18 -4.76 -11.42
C ALA A 64 -5.70 -4.61 -11.83
N LEU A 65 -5.15 -3.38 -11.80
CA LEU A 65 -3.72 -3.15 -11.98
C LEU A 65 -2.90 -3.48 -10.72
N GLY A 66 -3.53 -3.82 -9.59
CA GLY A 66 -2.86 -4.31 -8.39
C GLY A 66 -2.13 -3.23 -7.59
N PRO A 67 -1.59 -3.57 -6.40
CA PRO A 67 -1.11 -2.60 -5.40
C PRO A 67 0.15 -1.83 -5.82
N THR A 68 0.84 -2.25 -6.89
CA THR A 68 1.99 -1.54 -7.44
C THR A 68 1.64 -0.13 -7.92
N VAL A 69 0.36 0.17 -8.12
CA VAL A 69 -0.12 1.48 -8.57
C VAL A 69 -0.31 2.50 -7.44
N VAL A 70 -0.29 2.06 -6.17
CA VAL A 70 -0.53 2.94 -5.00
C VAL A 70 0.33 4.22 -5.02
N PRO A 71 1.66 4.17 -5.34
CA PRO A 71 2.46 5.39 -5.43
C PRO A 71 1.91 6.42 -6.41
N SER A 72 1.47 6.00 -7.60
CA SER A 72 0.89 6.88 -8.61
C SER A 72 -0.49 7.42 -8.20
N VAL A 73 -1.29 6.65 -7.45
CA VAL A 73 -2.54 7.16 -6.87
C VAL A 73 -2.26 8.23 -5.81
N ILE A 74 -1.21 8.06 -5.01
CA ILE A 74 -0.73 9.07 -4.04
C ILE A 74 -0.25 10.34 -4.77
N GLU A 75 0.43 10.21 -5.91
CA GLU A 75 0.82 11.36 -6.75
C GLU A 75 -0.40 12.10 -7.29
N ALA A 76 -1.40 11.39 -7.81
CA ALA A 76 -2.66 11.99 -8.26
C ALA A 76 -3.41 12.69 -7.11
N LEU A 77 -3.38 12.10 -5.91
CA LEU A 77 -3.94 12.71 -4.69
C LEU A 77 -3.16 13.96 -4.29
N THR A 78 -1.83 13.94 -4.43
CA THR A 78 -0.96 15.09 -4.15
C THR A 78 -1.29 16.24 -5.09
N GLU A 79 -1.48 15.95 -6.38
CA GLU A 79 -1.83 16.95 -7.38
C GLU A 79 -3.23 17.52 -7.14
N ALA A 80 -4.21 16.66 -6.84
CA ALA A 80 -5.55 17.10 -6.47
C ALA A 80 -5.57 18.05 -5.26
N LEU A 81 -4.66 17.86 -4.29
CA LEU A 81 -4.55 18.71 -3.10
C LEU A 81 -3.71 19.98 -3.31
N ARG A 82 -2.96 20.07 -4.42
CA ARG A 82 -2.09 21.22 -4.74
C ARG A 82 -2.89 22.36 -5.37
N ASP A 83 -3.97 22.05 -6.07
CA ASP A 83 -4.81 23.01 -6.76
C ASP A 83 -5.79 23.69 -5.77
N PRO A 84 -5.63 24.98 -5.46
CA PRO A 84 -6.51 25.71 -4.55
C PRO A 84 -7.92 25.95 -5.12
N ASP A 85 -8.11 25.78 -6.43
CA ASP A 85 -9.38 26.04 -7.13
C ASP A 85 -10.08 24.75 -7.64
N GLY A 86 -9.39 23.62 -7.79
CA GLY A 86 -9.75 22.69 -8.87
C GLY A 86 -10.02 21.20 -8.59
N ALA A 87 -9.81 20.66 -7.39
CA ALA A 87 -10.24 19.28 -7.12
C ALA A 87 -11.50 19.25 -6.25
N PRO A 88 -12.63 18.72 -6.75
CA PRO A 88 -13.81 18.53 -5.92
C PRO A 88 -13.43 17.62 -4.73
N PRO A 89 -13.91 17.90 -3.50
CA PRO A 89 -13.60 17.09 -2.31
C PRO A 89 -13.98 15.61 -2.51
N GLU A 90 -14.95 15.34 -3.38
CA GLU A 90 -15.35 14.02 -3.82
C GLU A 90 -14.21 13.29 -4.54
N ARG A 91 -13.44 13.97 -5.41
CA ARG A 91 -12.28 13.37 -6.09
C ARG A 91 -11.19 12.97 -5.09
N VAL A 92 -10.88 13.84 -4.14
CA VAL A 92 -9.93 13.53 -3.06
C VAL A 92 -10.40 12.31 -2.27
N ALA A 93 -11.67 12.27 -1.90
CA ALA A 93 -12.25 11.15 -1.17
C ALA A 93 -12.20 9.84 -1.97
N ARG A 94 -12.36 9.88 -3.29
CA ARG A 94 -12.26 8.71 -4.18
C ARG A 94 -10.83 8.20 -4.32
N LEU A 95 -9.85 9.10 -4.41
CA LEU A 95 -8.44 8.70 -4.45
C LEU A 95 -8.01 8.08 -3.11
N GLU A 96 -8.48 8.63 -1.98
CA GLU A 96 -8.27 8.01 -0.66
C GLU A 96 -8.92 6.63 -0.54
N GLU A 97 -10.14 6.47 -1.03
CA GLU A 97 -10.84 5.19 -1.07
C GLU A 97 -10.09 4.16 -1.92
N LEU A 98 -9.65 4.56 -3.12
CA LEU A 98 -8.87 3.69 -4.00
C LEU A 98 -7.58 3.21 -3.33
N ILE A 99 -6.87 4.07 -2.60
CA ILE A 99 -5.69 3.66 -1.85
C ILE A 99 -6.08 2.68 -0.74
N ALA A 100 -7.16 2.96 0.00
CA ALA A 100 -7.63 2.11 1.09
C ALA A 100 -8.13 0.73 0.61
N ASP A 101 -8.68 0.64 -0.59
CA ASP A 101 -9.17 -0.60 -1.20
C ASP A 101 -8.04 -1.60 -1.51
N PHE A 102 -6.78 -1.14 -1.58
CA PHE A 102 -5.61 -2.03 -1.63
C PHE A 102 -5.25 -2.64 -0.26
N GLY A 103 -5.95 -2.28 0.80
CA GLY A 103 -5.80 -2.87 2.13
C GLY A 103 -4.40 -2.71 2.71
N LEU A 104 -3.89 -3.75 3.37
CA LEU A 104 -2.56 -3.73 4.00
C LEU A 104 -1.41 -3.48 3.02
N ALA A 105 -1.60 -3.78 1.73
CA ALA A 105 -0.59 -3.52 0.71
C ALA A 105 -0.31 -2.01 0.51
N ALA A 106 -1.27 -1.15 0.87
CA ALA A 106 -1.09 0.30 0.81
C ALA A 106 -0.25 0.87 1.95
N VAL A 107 -0.10 0.16 3.08
CA VAL A 107 0.58 0.68 4.28
C VAL A 107 2.02 1.07 3.99
N GLY A 108 2.77 0.23 3.28
CA GLY A 108 4.17 0.49 2.92
C GLY A 108 4.33 1.80 2.14
N PRO A 109 3.71 1.93 0.95
CA PRO A 109 3.74 3.15 0.15
C PRO A 109 3.25 4.40 0.89
N VAL A 110 2.17 4.29 1.68
CA VAL A 110 1.62 5.41 2.46
C VAL A 110 2.64 5.90 3.51
N CYS A 111 3.23 4.98 4.26
CA CYS A 111 4.26 5.29 5.25
C CYS A 111 5.52 5.86 4.59
N ASP A 112 5.94 5.30 3.46
CA ASP A 112 7.11 5.79 2.73
C ASP A 112 6.88 7.22 2.23
N GLN A 113 5.66 7.55 1.79
CA GLN A 113 5.32 8.93 1.45
C GLN A 113 5.33 9.84 2.68
N LEU A 114 4.66 9.45 3.78
CA LEU A 114 4.64 10.23 5.03
C LEU A 114 6.06 10.56 5.50
N SER A 115 7.00 9.61 5.43
CA SER A 115 8.40 9.81 5.84
C SER A 115 9.13 10.93 5.11
N ARG A 116 8.64 11.36 3.94
CA ARG A 116 9.22 12.41 3.10
C ARG A 116 8.53 13.76 3.26
N LEU A 117 7.39 13.80 3.95
CA LEU A 117 6.56 15.00 4.06
C LEU A 117 6.87 15.79 5.32
N ARG A 118 6.51 17.08 5.29
CA ARG A 118 6.34 17.85 6.52
C ARG A 118 4.94 17.60 7.10
N PRO A 119 4.78 17.50 8.44
CA PRO A 119 3.47 17.22 9.04
C PRO A 119 2.35 18.21 8.73
N THR A 120 2.69 19.43 8.27
CA THR A 120 1.73 20.49 7.93
C THR A 120 1.16 20.40 6.52
N VAL A 121 1.65 19.49 5.67
CA VAL A 121 1.19 19.35 4.29
C VAL A 121 -0.23 18.73 4.27
N PRO A 122 -1.18 19.22 3.44
CA PRO A 122 -2.54 18.67 3.36
C PRO A 122 -2.60 17.17 3.09
N LEU A 123 -1.67 16.67 2.28
CA LEU A 123 -1.52 15.24 1.97
C LEU A 123 -1.40 14.38 3.23
N CYS A 124 -0.78 14.89 4.30
CA CYS A 124 -0.65 14.16 5.56
C CYS A 124 -2.02 13.83 6.16
N ALA A 125 -2.98 14.77 6.13
CA ALA A 125 -4.33 14.53 6.62
C ALA A 125 -5.05 13.46 5.79
N SER A 126 -4.91 13.52 4.46
CA SER A 126 -5.46 12.49 3.57
C SER A 126 -4.88 11.11 3.82
N LEU A 127 -3.55 10.98 3.93
CA LEU A 127 -2.89 9.71 4.23
C LEU A 127 -3.27 9.17 5.62
N SER A 128 -3.47 10.04 6.62
CA SER A 128 -4.01 9.61 7.92
C SER A 128 -5.45 9.09 7.80
N ARG A 129 -6.30 9.70 6.95
CA ARG A 129 -7.65 9.18 6.68
C ARG A 129 -7.61 7.81 6.00
N VAL A 130 -6.67 7.59 5.06
CA VAL A 130 -6.44 6.27 4.45
C VAL A 130 -6.10 5.25 5.52
N ILE A 131 -5.11 5.52 6.39
CA ILE A 131 -4.71 4.59 7.45
C ILE A 131 -5.89 4.24 8.36
N ARG A 132 -6.72 5.22 8.72
CA ARG A 132 -7.93 4.97 9.51
C ARG A 132 -8.93 4.06 8.78
N ARG A 133 -9.10 4.21 7.46
CA ARG A 133 -9.97 3.34 6.65
C ARG A 133 -9.48 1.90 6.56
N LEU A 134 -8.16 1.69 6.63
CA LEU A 134 -7.57 0.34 6.70
C LEU A 134 -7.91 -0.41 8.00
N GLY A 135 -8.45 0.30 9.00
CA GLY A 135 -8.83 -0.26 10.28
C GLY A 135 -7.64 -0.65 11.16
N GLN A 136 -7.93 -1.38 12.24
CA GLN A 136 -6.93 -1.75 13.26
C GLN A 136 -5.69 -2.46 12.67
N PRO A 137 -5.80 -3.40 11.71
CA PRO A 137 -4.62 -4.04 11.12
C PRO A 137 -3.72 -3.05 10.37
N GLY A 138 -4.30 -2.09 9.65
CA GLY A 138 -3.54 -1.07 8.94
C GLY A 138 -2.83 -0.09 9.87
N VAL A 139 -3.50 0.29 10.96
CA VAL A 139 -2.92 1.12 12.02
C VAL A 139 -1.75 0.40 12.70
N GLN A 140 -1.94 -0.86 13.12
CA GLN A 140 -0.88 -1.68 13.71
C GLN A 140 0.33 -1.82 12.76
N ALA A 141 0.08 -2.10 11.48
CA ALA A 141 1.15 -2.17 10.48
C ALA A 141 1.87 -0.83 10.29
N SER A 142 1.14 0.30 10.37
CA SER A 142 1.71 1.65 10.30
C SER A 142 2.59 1.95 11.51
N PHE A 143 2.15 1.58 12.72
CA PHE A 143 2.99 1.67 13.93
C PHE A 143 4.22 0.79 13.83
N ALA A 144 4.08 -0.46 13.37
CA ALA A 144 5.20 -1.35 13.17
C ALA A 144 6.23 -0.74 12.20
N ARG A 145 5.79 -0.03 11.16
CA ARG A 145 6.68 0.68 10.22
C ARG A 145 7.29 1.93 10.83
N ALA A 146 6.52 2.72 11.58
CA ALA A 146 7.02 3.90 12.27
C ALA A 146 8.11 3.58 13.31
N ILE A 147 7.96 2.46 14.02
CA ILE A 147 9.00 1.93 14.92
C ILE A 147 10.30 1.63 14.17
N ALA A 148 10.21 1.13 12.94
CA ALA A 148 11.40 0.81 12.12
C ALA A 148 12.00 2.01 11.39
N GLN A 149 11.30 3.15 11.34
CA GLN A 149 11.66 4.30 10.52
C GLN A 149 11.60 5.58 11.35
N PRO A 150 12.75 6.11 11.80
CA PRO A 150 12.79 7.33 12.62
C PRO A 150 12.11 8.54 11.97
N ALA A 151 12.13 8.63 10.64
CA ALA A 151 11.48 9.69 9.87
C ALA A 151 9.95 9.76 10.07
N LEU A 152 9.32 8.68 10.55
CA LEU A 152 7.88 8.65 10.85
C LEU A 152 7.53 9.14 12.26
N ALA A 153 8.52 9.38 13.13
CA ALA A 153 8.27 9.83 14.50
C ALA A 153 7.35 11.07 14.60
N PRO A 154 7.49 12.10 13.75
CA PRO A 154 6.58 13.27 13.78
C PRO A 154 5.11 12.97 13.45
N PHE A 155 4.83 11.80 12.87
CA PHE A 155 3.50 11.38 12.45
C PHE A 155 2.81 10.44 13.45
N LEU A 156 3.55 9.94 14.44
CA LEU A 156 3.03 9.01 15.44
C LEU A 156 1.76 9.52 16.15
N PRO A 157 1.63 10.80 16.57
CA PRO A 157 0.38 11.30 17.16
C PRO A 157 -0.83 11.21 16.23
N ARG A 158 -0.61 11.35 14.92
CA ARG A 158 -1.69 11.20 13.91
C ARG A 158 -2.07 9.74 13.71
N LEU A 159 -1.10 8.82 13.76
CA LEU A 159 -1.36 7.38 13.71
C LEU A 159 -2.14 6.91 14.94
N GLN A 160 -1.79 7.42 16.12
CA GLN A 160 -2.52 7.21 17.37
C GLN A 160 -3.96 7.72 17.27
N ALA A 161 -4.16 8.94 16.78
CA ALA A 161 -5.50 9.50 16.58
C ALA A 161 -6.33 8.75 15.52
N ALA A 162 -5.69 8.00 14.62
CA ALA A 162 -6.37 7.14 13.65
C ALA A 162 -6.76 5.77 14.22
N ALA A 163 -6.17 5.36 15.35
CA ALA A 163 -6.44 4.09 15.99
C ALA A 163 -7.76 4.12 16.77
N ARG A 164 -8.55 3.04 16.69
CA ARG A 164 -9.69 2.86 17.61
C ARG A 164 -9.20 2.49 19.01
N ASP A 165 -8.16 1.66 19.06
CA ASP A 165 -7.47 1.24 20.27
C ASP A 165 -5.96 1.38 20.02
N PRO A 166 -5.37 2.53 20.37
CA PRO A 166 -3.94 2.77 20.16
C PRO A 166 -3.08 1.80 20.95
N GLY A 167 -3.52 1.41 22.14
CA GLY A 167 -2.76 0.53 23.02
C GLY A 167 -2.61 -0.86 22.42
N ALA A 168 -3.72 -1.49 22.02
CA ALA A 168 -3.68 -2.78 21.35
C ALA A 168 -2.87 -2.74 20.03
N ALA A 169 -2.94 -1.65 19.27
CA ALA A 169 -2.17 -1.49 18.04
C ALA A 169 -0.66 -1.41 18.31
N LEU A 170 -0.26 -0.66 19.34
CA LEU A 170 1.13 -0.51 19.78
C LEU A 170 1.68 -1.83 20.32
N THR A 171 0.95 -2.48 21.23
CA THR A 171 1.30 -3.79 21.79
C THR A 171 1.48 -4.81 20.66
N GLY A 172 0.52 -4.87 19.73
CA GLY A 172 0.60 -5.75 18.57
C GLY A 172 1.78 -5.45 17.64
N ALA A 173 2.15 -4.18 17.46
CA ALA A 173 3.29 -3.78 16.65
C ALA A 173 4.64 -4.13 17.30
N LEU A 174 4.72 -4.03 18.64
CA LEU A 174 5.90 -4.34 19.44
C LEU A 174 6.08 -5.84 19.68
N ALA A 175 5.00 -6.60 19.80
CA ALA A 175 5.02 -8.04 20.01
C ALA A 175 5.74 -8.76 18.85
N GLN A 176 5.59 -8.28 17.62
CA GLN A 176 6.20 -8.85 16.42
C GLN A 176 7.71 -8.58 16.30
N ARG A 177 8.33 -7.88 17.26
CA ARG A 177 9.74 -7.47 17.21
C ARG A 177 10.64 -8.33 18.10
N PRO A 178 11.88 -8.61 17.68
CA PRO A 178 12.91 -9.14 18.57
C PRO A 178 13.17 -8.22 19.76
N THR A 179 13.54 -8.79 20.92
CA THR A 179 13.69 -8.07 22.20
C THR A 179 14.57 -6.83 22.12
N VAL A 180 15.69 -6.89 21.40
CA VAL A 180 16.61 -5.75 21.22
C VAL A 180 15.97 -4.60 20.43
N ALA A 181 15.23 -4.92 19.36
CA ALA A 181 14.53 -3.93 18.55
C ALA A 181 13.33 -3.34 19.30
N ARG A 182 12.70 -4.11 20.21
CA ARG A 182 11.60 -3.64 21.05
C ARG A 182 12.05 -2.53 22.01
N ARG A 183 13.27 -2.61 22.57
CA ARG A 183 13.80 -1.57 23.47
C ARG A 183 14.00 -0.21 22.77
N ILE A 184 14.59 -0.21 21.57
CA ILE A 184 14.79 1.00 20.76
C ILE A 184 13.43 1.60 20.34
N ALA A 185 12.45 0.73 20.05
CA ALA A 185 11.09 1.15 19.74
C ALA A 185 10.42 1.87 20.93
N LEU A 186 10.61 1.35 22.15
CA LEU A 186 10.09 1.96 23.38
C LEU A 186 10.68 3.36 23.60
N ASP A 187 11.99 3.54 23.42
CA ASP A 187 12.63 4.86 23.55
C ASP A 187 12.07 5.87 22.53
N THR A 188 11.78 5.40 21.30
CA THR A 188 11.19 6.23 20.24
C THR A 188 9.73 6.59 20.52
N MET A 189 9.00 5.73 21.24
CA MET A 189 7.58 5.89 21.54
C MET A 189 7.31 6.33 22.98
N ALA A 190 8.33 6.62 23.78
CA ALA A 190 8.18 6.95 25.20
C ALA A 190 7.17 8.08 25.44
N GLY A 191 7.16 9.10 24.57
CA GLY A 191 6.18 10.18 24.63
C GLY A 191 4.73 9.76 24.35
N LEU A 192 4.51 8.76 23.49
CA LEU A 192 3.18 8.19 23.21
C LEU A 192 2.73 7.24 24.32
N LEU A 193 3.68 6.46 24.85
CA LEU A 193 3.43 5.48 25.91
C LEU A 193 3.11 6.16 27.24
N ALA A 194 3.60 7.38 27.46
CA ALA A 194 3.22 8.19 28.61
C ALA A 194 1.69 8.47 28.65
N ASP A 195 1.06 8.58 27.48
CA ASP A 195 -0.40 8.77 27.36
C ASP A 195 -1.18 7.44 27.43
N HIS A 196 -0.48 6.30 27.47
CA HIS A 196 -1.05 4.94 27.43
C HIS A 196 -0.32 3.99 28.40
N PRO A 197 -0.42 4.22 29.73
CA PRO A 197 0.29 3.40 30.73
C PRO A 197 -0.11 1.92 30.69
N GLU A 198 -1.34 1.60 30.28
CA GLU A 198 -1.83 0.23 30.11
C GLU A 198 -1.00 -0.59 29.11
N VAL A 199 -0.41 0.07 28.10
CA VAL A 199 0.47 -0.58 27.13
C VAL A 199 1.77 -1.01 27.78
N ILE A 200 2.26 -0.24 28.75
CA ILE A 200 3.48 -0.57 29.49
C ILE A 200 3.23 -1.83 30.31
N ASP A 201 2.09 -1.92 31.01
CA ASP A 201 1.70 -3.09 31.80
C ASP A 201 1.56 -4.35 30.92
N ASP A 202 0.85 -4.25 29.80
CA ASP A 202 0.68 -5.35 28.83
C ASP A 202 2.02 -5.79 28.24
N LEU A 203 2.90 -4.84 27.92
CA LEU A 203 4.24 -5.14 27.42
C LEU A 203 5.13 -5.77 28.48
N TRP A 204 4.98 -5.38 29.75
CA TRP A 204 5.71 -5.95 30.87
C TRP A 204 5.30 -7.40 31.10
N LEU A 205 4.00 -7.69 31.08
CA LEU A 205 3.46 -9.05 31.12
C LEU A 205 3.92 -9.91 29.93
N ALA A 206 4.01 -9.32 28.74
CA ALA A 206 4.56 -9.98 27.55
C ALA A 206 6.09 -10.07 27.53
N TRP A 207 6.79 -9.49 28.51
CA TRP A 207 8.25 -9.51 28.64
C TRP A 207 8.74 -10.61 29.60
N ASP A 208 7.84 -11.21 30.39
CA ASP A 208 8.22 -12.28 31.31
C ASP A 208 8.47 -13.59 30.52
N PRO A 209 9.72 -14.10 30.49
CA PRO A 209 10.11 -15.28 29.70
C PRO A 209 9.58 -16.61 30.26
#